data_AF-A0A4U1CHC7-F1
#
_entry.id   AF-A0A4U1CHC7-F1
#
_cell.length_a   1.000
_cell.length_b   1.000
_cell.length_c   1.000
_cell.angle_alpha   90.00
_cell.angle_beta   90.00
_cell.angle_gamma   90.00
#
_symmetry.space_group_name_H-M   'P 1'
#
loop_
_entity.id
_entity.type
_entity.pdbx_description
1 polymer ?
#
loop_
_entity_poly.entity_id
_entity_poly.type
_entity_poly.pdbx_seq_one_letter_code
_entity_poly.pdbx_strand_id
1 'polypeptide(L)'
;MKIRYKIFFCLLLSLFTLSCNKWVDVKPTDRLGEDQLFVDPAGYTKAINGVYVEMANTALYGQEMTTGAVDVLAQYYVLTSSTHRYFDHTTFVYTSGKVKPTFDNAWKKAYELIANCNVIIEKCGDAPSQKLPEPYYGIIKGEAIALRAFLHHAPSFWSYLQRGE
;
A
#
# COMPACT_ATOMS: atom_id res chain seq x y z
N MET A 1 62.28 0.86 -25.36
CA MET A 1 61.10 -0.03 -25.42
C MET A 1 60.10 0.13 -24.26
N LYS A 2 60.36 0.94 -23.22
CA LYS A 2 59.48 1.03 -22.03
C LYS A 2 58.37 2.10 -22.06
N ILE A 3 58.40 3.01 -23.04
CA ILE A 3 57.42 4.11 -23.15
C ILE A 3 56.19 3.68 -23.96
N ARG A 4 56.34 2.72 -24.90
CA ARG A 4 55.26 2.28 -25.78
C ARG A 4 54.16 1.49 -25.06
N TYR A 5 54.50 0.67 -24.06
CA TYR A 5 53.50 -0.05 -23.26
C TYR A 5 52.70 0.89 -22.34
N LYS A 6 53.30 1.99 -21.87
CA LYS A 6 52.60 3.00 -21.05
C LYS A 6 51.55 3.73 -21.86
N ILE A 7 51.86 4.09 -23.11
CA ILE A 7 50.91 4.73 -24.03
C ILE A 7 49.76 3.77 -24.37
N PHE A 8 50.08 2.49 -24.62
CA PHE A 8 49.06 1.46 -24.90
C PHE A 8 48.13 1.22 -23.69
N PHE A 9 48.69 1.25 -22.48
CA PHE A 9 47.93 1.11 -21.23
C PHE A 9 47.02 2.32 -20.96
N CYS A 10 47.49 3.54 -21.23
CA CYS A 10 46.66 4.75 -21.13
C CYS A 10 45.54 4.77 -22.19
N LEU A 11 45.80 4.29 -23.41
CA LEU A 11 44.77 4.19 -24.45
C LEU A 11 43.68 3.17 -24.07
N LEU A 12 44.07 2.02 -23.52
CA LEU A 12 43.15 0.99 -23.05
C LEU A 12 42.28 1.49 -21.87
N LEU A 13 42.84 2.31 -20.98
CA LEU A 13 42.11 2.86 -19.83
C LEU A 13 41.07 3.92 -20.26
N SER A 14 41.33 4.64 -21.36
CA SER A 14 40.39 5.65 -21.90
C SER A 14 39.15 5.06 -22.57
N LEU A 15 39.18 3.78 -22.93
CA LEU A 15 38.02 3.06 -23.50
C LEU A 15 36.99 2.66 -22.44
N PHE A 16 37.36 2.63 -21.15
CA PHE A 16 36.45 2.34 -20.05
C PHE A 16 35.63 3.55 -19.57
N THR A 17 35.90 4.76 -20.07
CA THR A 17 35.12 5.97 -19.70
C THR A 17 33.94 6.25 -20.64
N LEU A 18 33.70 5.41 -21.65
CA LEU A 18 32.46 5.43 -22.43
C LEU A 18 31.37 4.71 -21.63
N SER A 19 30.95 5.31 -20.52
CA SER A 19 29.77 4.89 -19.77
C SER A 19 28.53 5.16 -20.62
N CYS A 20 27.87 4.11 -21.08
CA CYS A 20 26.54 4.17 -21.69
C CYS A 20 25.52 4.64 -20.65
N ASN A 21 25.36 5.96 -20.50
CA ASN A 21 24.39 6.60 -19.60
C ASN A 21 22.91 6.43 -20.02
N LYS A 22 22.57 5.42 -20.84
CA LYS A 22 21.21 5.19 -21.36
C LYS A 22 20.75 3.73 -21.36
N TRP A 23 21.39 2.85 -20.57
CA TRP A 23 21.09 1.42 -20.61
C TRP A 23 20.49 0.82 -19.34
N VAL A 24 20.00 1.61 -18.39
CA VAL A 24 19.07 1.11 -17.35
C VAL A 24 18.05 2.19 -17.00
N ASP A 25 17.31 2.67 -17.99
CA ASP A 25 16.05 3.39 -17.76
C ASP A 25 14.87 2.44 -18.05
N VAL A 26 15.00 1.19 -17.58
CA VAL A 26 13.87 0.25 -17.56
C VAL A 26 12.99 0.66 -16.39
N LYS A 27 12.12 1.63 -16.63
CA LYS A 27 11.01 1.90 -15.72
C LYS A 27 10.22 0.59 -15.58
N PRO A 28 10.01 0.07 -14.36
CA PRO A 28 9.28 -1.17 -14.18
C PRO A 28 7.90 -1.03 -14.82
N THR A 29 7.63 -1.79 -15.87
CA THR A 29 6.43 -1.70 -16.70
C THR A 29 5.13 -1.99 -15.93
N ASP A 30 5.28 -2.60 -14.75
CA ASP A 30 4.18 -3.06 -13.89
C ASP A 30 3.79 -2.03 -12.80
N ARG A 31 4.60 -0.99 -12.61
CA ARG A 31 4.25 0.17 -11.78
C ARG A 31 4.17 1.37 -12.71
N LEU A 32 2.96 1.77 -13.09
CA LEU A 32 2.72 3.09 -13.65
C LEU A 32 3.42 4.09 -12.74
N GLY A 33 4.51 4.71 -13.22
CA GLY A 33 5.23 5.70 -12.43
C GLY A 33 4.24 6.77 -11.99
N GLU A 34 4.30 7.21 -10.73
CA GLU A 34 3.36 8.18 -10.17
C GLU A 34 3.15 9.38 -11.13
N ASP A 35 4.23 9.84 -11.76
CA ASP A 35 4.22 10.96 -12.70
C ASP A 35 3.40 10.73 -13.98
N GLN A 36 3.19 9.48 -14.38
CA GLN A 36 2.30 9.11 -15.50
C GLN A 36 0.87 8.81 -15.05
N LEU A 37 0.67 8.45 -13.78
CA LEU A 37 -0.65 8.18 -13.22
C LEU A 37 -1.42 9.47 -12.92
N PHE A 38 -0.74 10.55 -12.54
CA PHE A 38 -1.36 11.83 -12.16
C PHE A 38 -1.25 12.89 -13.28
N VAL A 39 -1.73 12.53 -14.48
CA VAL A 39 -1.69 13.39 -15.67
C VAL A 39 -3.08 13.92 -16.05
N ASP A 40 -4.10 13.09 -15.87
CA ASP A 40 -5.49 13.37 -16.23
C ASP A 40 -6.46 12.88 -15.15
N PRO A 41 -7.73 13.34 -15.13
CA PRO A 41 -8.70 12.93 -14.12
C PRO A 41 -8.91 11.41 -14.10
N ALA A 42 -8.83 10.74 -15.24
CA ALA A 42 -8.98 9.29 -15.34
C ALA A 42 -7.86 8.54 -14.59
N GLY A 43 -6.64 9.04 -14.61
CA GLY A 43 -5.52 8.51 -13.84
C GLY A 43 -5.72 8.64 -12.33
N TYR A 44 -6.22 9.79 -11.85
CA TYR A 44 -6.62 9.95 -10.44
C TYR A 44 -7.75 8.99 -10.04
N THR A 45 -8.77 8.83 -10.88
CA THR A 45 -9.85 7.86 -10.62
C THR A 45 -9.33 6.42 -10.58
N LYS A 46 -8.40 6.05 -11.45
CA LYS A 46 -7.74 4.73 -11.38
C LYS A 46 -6.97 4.54 -10.08
N ALA A 47 -6.29 5.57 -9.58
CA ALA A 47 -5.57 5.51 -8.32
C ALA A 47 -6.52 5.23 -7.14
N ILE A 48 -7.64 5.96 -7.06
CA ILE A 48 -8.66 5.73 -6.02
C ILE A 48 -9.33 4.36 -6.17
N ASN A 49 -9.66 3.95 -7.39
CA ASN A 49 -10.22 2.61 -7.63
C ASN A 49 -9.27 1.50 -7.19
N GLY A 50 -7.95 1.70 -7.35
CA GLY A 50 -6.94 0.79 -6.80
C GLY A 50 -7.04 0.65 -5.28
N VAL A 51 -7.24 1.77 -4.57
CA VAL A 51 -7.49 1.72 -3.11
C VAL A 51 -8.75 0.92 -2.79
N TYR A 52 -9.86 1.17 -3.48
CA TYR A 52 -11.11 0.43 -3.27
C TYR A 52 -10.98 -1.07 -3.54
N VAL A 53 -10.28 -1.47 -4.61
CA VAL A 53 -10.02 -2.89 -4.91
C VAL A 53 -9.21 -3.52 -3.79
N GLU A 54 -8.17 -2.85 -3.30
CA GLU A 54 -7.34 -3.39 -2.22
C GLU A 54 -8.05 -3.41 -0.86
N MET A 55 -9.06 -2.56 -0.64
CA MET A 55 -9.92 -2.66 0.55
C MET A 55 -10.73 -3.95 0.59
N ALA A 56 -11.07 -4.51 -0.58
CA ALA A 56 -11.73 -5.81 -0.70
C ALA A 56 -10.77 -6.99 -0.48
N ASN A 57 -9.51 -6.74 -0.13
CA ASN A 57 -8.60 -7.81 0.28
C ASN A 57 -9.15 -8.55 1.50
N THR A 58 -8.96 -9.87 1.53
CA THR A 58 -9.39 -10.74 2.63
C THR A 58 -8.90 -10.27 4.00
N ALA A 59 -7.68 -9.73 4.10
CA ALA A 59 -7.13 -9.21 5.36
C ALA A 59 -7.86 -7.95 5.88
N LEU A 60 -8.66 -7.28 5.04
CA LEU A 60 -9.46 -6.12 5.38
C LEU A 60 -10.95 -6.46 5.23
N TYR A 61 -11.70 -5.65 4.46
CA TYR A 61 -13.15 -5.72 4.37
C TYR A 61 -13.63 -6.84 3.43
N GLY A 62 -12.72 -7.53 2.74
CA GLY A 62 -13.05 -8.74 2.00
C GLY A 62 -13.43 -9.91 2.89
N GLN A 63 -12.93 -9.97 4.13
CA GLN A 63 -13.28 -11.03 5.08
C GLN A 63 -13.02 -10.65 6.54
N GLU A 64 -11.77 -10.42 6.94
CA GLU A 64 -11.40 -10.39 8.36
C GLU A 64 -12.06 -9.24 9.15
N MET A 65 -12.22 -8.08 8.51
CA MET A 65 -12.83 -6.87 9.10
C MET A 65 -14.35 -6.76 8.82
N THR A 66 -14.94 -7.76 8.17
CA THR A 66 -16.39 -7.86 7.96
C THR A 66 -16.91 -9.11 8.65
N THR A 67 -17.01 -10.24 7.94
CA THR A 67 -17.67 -11.46 8.44
C THR A 67 -16.72 -12.51 9.04
N GLY A 68 -15.41 -12.23 9.05
CA GLY A 68 -14.37 -13.11 9.55
C GLY A 68 -14.07 -12.88 11.03
N ALA A 69 -12.86 -12.42 11.33
CA ALA A 69 -12.37 -12.25 12.70
C ALA A 69 -13.28 -11.35 13.58
N VAL A 70 -13.85 -10.27 13.05
CA VAL A 70 -14.70 -9.35 13.82
C VAL A 70 -15.99 -10.02 14.30
N ASP A 71 -16.72 -10.71 13.43
CA ASP A 71 -17.95 -11.43 13.81
C ASP A 71 -17.68 -12.57 14.80
N VAL A 72 -16.53 -13.24 14.66
CA VAL A 72 -16.13 -14.29 15.61
C VAL A 72 -15.86 -13.68 16.99
N LEU A 73 -15.19 -12.52 17.06
CA LEU A 73 -14.98 -11.79 18.31
C LEU A 73 -16.29 -11.27 18.90
N ALA A 74 -17.27 -10.92 18.06
CA ALA A 74 -18.63 -10.57 18.47
C ALA A 74 -19.45 -11.78 18.96
N GLN A 75 -18.88 -12.99 18.93
CA GLN A 75 -19.52 -14.25 19.33
C GLN A 75 -20.77 -14.61 18.53
N TYR A 76 -20.87 -14.16 17.27
CA TYR A 76 -21.95 -14.57 16.37
C TYR A 76 -21.84 -16.02 15.89
N TYR A 77 -20.64 -16.61 15.97
CA TYR A 77 -20.38 -17.98 15.56
C TYR A 77 -20.06 -18.87 16.77
N VAL A 78 -20.75 -20.02 16.86
CA VAL A 78 -20.40 -21.08 17.81
C VAL A 78 -19.47 -22.06 17.14
N LEU A 79 -18.20 -22.07 17.56
CA LEU A 79 -17.19 -22.99 17.06
C LEU A 79 -17.04 -24.18 18.00
N THR A 80 -17.34 -25.38 17.51
CA THR A 80 -17.26 -26.63 18.30
C THR A 80 -15.91 -27.34 18.19
N SER A 81 -15.11 -27.04 17.16
CA SER A 81 -13.80 -27.68 16.92
C SER A 81 -12.64 -26.75 17.26
N SER A 82 -11.71 -27.24 18.08
CA SER A 82 -10.47 -26.55 18.44
C SER A 82 -9.45 -26.44 17.30
N THR A 83 -9.65 -27.19 16.22
CA THR A 83 -8.79 -27.13 15.02
C THR A 83 -9.17 -25.99 14.08
N HIS A 84 -10.34 -25.37 14.26
CA HIS A 84 -10.79 -24.29 13.40
C HIS A 84 -9.88 -23.06 13.49
N ARG A 85 -9.60 -22.39 12.36
CA ARG A 85 -8.69 -21.24 12.30
C ARG A 85 -9.10 -20.08 13.23
N TYR A 86 -10.41 -19.97 13.48
CA TYR A 86 -10.98 -18.91 14.31
C TYR A 86 -11.24 -19.32 15.77
N PHE A 87 -10.94 -20.56 16.18
CA PHE A 87 -11.21 -21.03 17.55
C PHE A 87 -10.49 -20.19 18.62
N ASP A 88 -9.25 -19.81 18.35
CA ASP A 88 -8.47 -19.00 19.28
C ASP A 88 -9.02 -17.55 19.38
N HIS A 89 -9.83 -17.12 18.39
CA HIS A 89 -10.51 -15.81 18.41
C HIS A 89 -11.72 -15.85 19.36
N THR A 90 -12.49 -16.95 19.39
CA THR A 90 -13.66 -17.07 20.30
C THR A 90 -13.27 -17.17 21.77
N THR A 91 -12.03 -17.59 22.05
CA THR A 91 -11.48 -17.71 23.41
C THR A 91 -10.67 -16.47 23.82
N PHE A 92 -10.62 -15.43 22.98
CA PHE A 92 -9.93 -14.16 23.23
C PHE A 92 -8.43 -14.32 23.55
N VAL A 93 -7.78 -15.36 23.01
CA VAL A 93 -6.35 -15.60 23.19
C VAL A 93 -5.56 -14.80 22.15
N TYR A 94 -5.47 -13.48 22.35
CA TYR A 94 -4.89 -12.53 21.39
C TYR A 94 -3.39 -12.74 21.10
N THR A 95 -2.67 -13.40 22.01
CA THR A 95 -1.26 -13.77 21.84
C THR A 95 -1.05 -15.05 21.05
N SER A 96 -2.12 -15.77 20.71
CA SER A 96 -2.02 -16.98 19.89
C SER A 96 -1.42 -16.67 18.52
N GLY A 97 -0.61 -17.59 18.03
CA GLY A 97 -0.06 -17.57 16.68
C GLY A 97 -1.11 -17.62 15.57
N LYS A 98 -2.40 -17.82 15.88
CA LYS A 98 -3.50 -17.74 14.90
C LYS A 98 -4.21 -16.38 14.90
N VAL A 99 -4.26 -15.70 16.04
CA VAL A 99 -5.02 -14.45 16.20
C VAL A 99 -4.17 -13.25 15.83
N LYS A 100 -2.94 -13.18 16.39
CA LYS A 100 -2.04 -12.06 16.18
C LYS A 100 -1.76 -11.79 14.68
N PRO A 101 -1.45 -12.80 13.84
CA PRO A 101 -1.14 -12.54 12.43
C PRO A 101 -2.33 -11.97 11.65
N THR A 102 -3.56 -12.37 11.98
CA THR A 102 -4.78 -11.86 11.32
C THR A 102 -4.85 -10.34 11.42
N PHE A 103 -4.72 -9.82 12.64
CA PHE A 103 -4.80 -8.38 12.89
C PHE A 103 -3.52 -7.63 12.52
N ASP A 104 -2.34 -8.24 12.66
CA ASP A 104 -1.09 -7.66 12.17
C ASP A 104 -1.15 -7.44 10.64
N ASN A 105 -1.73 -8.40 9.90
CA ASN A 105 -1.89 -8.28 8.45
C ASN A 105 -2.92 -7.22 8.08
N ALA A 106 -4.05 -7.17 8.80
CA ALA A 106 -5.04 -6.10 8.63
C ALA A 106 -4.43 -4.72 8.88
N TRP A 107 -3.66 -4.56 9.96
CA TRP A 107 -2.93 -3.34 10.29
C TRP A 107 -1.97 -2.95 9.16
N LYS A 108 -1.07 -3.87 8.76
CA LYS A 108 -0.10 -3.60 7.69
C LYS A 108 -0.79 -3.15 6.40
N LYS A 109 -1.86 -3.84 6.00
CA LYS A 109 -2.59 -3.52 4.76
C LYS A 109 -3.32 -2.18 4.86
N ALA A 110 -3.94 -1.87 5.99
CA ALA A 110 -4.59 -0.58 6.18
C ALA A 110 -3.59 0.58 6.08
N TYR A 111 -2.40 0.46 6.68
CA TYR A 111 -1.36 1.51 6.60
C TYR A 111 -0.73 1.63 5.21
N GLU A 112 -0.62 0.53 4.46
CA GLU A 112 -0.26 0.57 3.04
C GLU A 112 -1.28 1.39 2.23
N LEU A 113 -2.58 1.19 2.47
CA LEU A 113 -3.63 1.96 1.80
C LEU A 113 -3.70 3.41 2.25
N ILE A 114 -3.45 3.70 3.53
CA ILE A 114 -3.31 5.07 4.05
C ILE A 114 -2.15 5.78 3.33
N ALA A 115 -1.03 5.11 3.11
CA ALA A 115 0.09 5.67 2.35
C ALA A 115 -0.32 5.98 0.90
N ASN A 116 -1.04 5.07 0.24
CA ASN A 116 -1.58 5.31 -1.11
C ASN A 116 -2.54 6.51 -1.13
N CYS A 117 -3.44 6.64 -0.16
CA CYS A 117 -4.33 7.80 -0.03
C CYS A 117 -3.54 9.10 0.18
N ASN A 118 -2.48 9.08 0.99
CA ASN A 118 -1.63 10.26 1.20
C ASN A 118 -0.97 10.73 -0.10
N VAL A 119 -0.45 9.79 -0.91
CA VAL A 119 0.10 10.12 -2.23
C VAL A 119 -0.97 10.75 -3.13
N ILE A 120 -2.19 10.19 -3.18
CA ILE A 120 -3.28 10.75 -3.98
C ILE A 120 -3.61 12.18 -3.52
N ILE A 121 -3.74 12.40 -2.20
CA ILE A 121 -4.04 13.73 -1.63
C ILE A 121 -2.93 14.73 -1.96
N GLU A 122 -1.67 14.34 -1.84
CA GLU A 122 -0.52 15.18 -2.18
C GLU A 122 -0.52 15.57 -3.66
N LYS A 123 -0.80 14.61 -4.56
CA LYS A 123 -0.82 14.83 -6.01
C LYS A 123 -2.05 15.61 -6.46
N CYS A 124 -3.13 15.65 -5.68
CA CYS A 124 -4.26 16.56 -5.93
C CYS A 124 -3.89 18.03 -5.67
N GLY A 125 -2.95 18.30 -4.75
CA GLY A 125 -2.57 19.67 -4.36
C GLY A 125 -3.67 20.41 -3.60
N ASP A 126 -3.50 21.72 -3.41
CA ASP A 126 -4.41 22.55 -2.58
C ASP A 126 -5.57 23.18 -3.35
N ALA A 127 -5.50 23.23 -4.68
CA ALA A 127 -6.51 23.82 -5.54
C ALA A 127 -6.69 23.02 -6.85
N PRO A 128 -7.85 23.15 -7.52
CA PRO A 128 -8.06 22.56 -8.84
C PRO A 128 -6.97 22.98 -9.83
N SER A 129 -6.55 22.04 -10.68
CA SER A 129 -5.51 22.27 -11.69
C SER A 129 -6.01 21.91 -13.08
N GLN A 130 -5.25 22.26 -14.12
CA GLN A 130 -5.61 21.85 -15.49
C GLN A 130 -5.67 20.32 -15.65
N LYS A 131 -4.90 19.57 -14.83
CA LYS A 131 -4.90 18.11 -14.81
C LYS A 131 -6.11 17.53 -14.07
N LEU A 132 -6.64 18.28 -13.11
CA LEU A 132 -7.76 17.87 -12.28
C LEU A 132 -8.69 19.08 -12.04
N PRO A 133 -9.57 19.40 -13.01
CA PRO A 133 -10.52 20.49 -12.90
C PRO A 133 -11.72 20.09 -12.02
N GLU A 134 -12.50 21.09 -11.60
CA GLU A 134 -13.80 20.82 -10.96
C GLU A 134 -14.79 20.21 -11.96
N PRO A 135 -15.68 19.30 -11.52
CA PRO A 135 -15.92 18.88 -10.13
C PRO A 135 -15.01 17.72 -9.64
N TYR A 136 -14.14 17.20 -10.50
CA TYR A 136 -13.36 15.99 -10.20
C TYR A 136 -12.38 16.20 -9.05
N TYR A 137 -11.79 17.39 -8.93
CA TYR A 137 -10.91 17.72 -7.80
C TYR A 137 -11.59 17.51 -6.45
N GLY A 138 -12.77 18.11 -6.25
CA GLY A 138 -13.51 17.99 -4.99
C GLY A 138 -13.88 16.55 -4.65
N ILE A 139 -14.33 15.79 -5.66
CA ILE A 139 -14.71 14.38 -5.49
C ILE A 139 -13.50 13.53 -5.11
N ILE A 140 -12.44 13.57 -5.90
CA ILE A 140 -11.25 12.71 -5.71
C ILE A 140 -10.53 13.04 -4.41
N LYS A 141 -10.29 14.33 -4.13
CA LYS A 141 -9.64 14.73 -2.87
C LYS A 141 -10.51 14.41 -1.66
N GLY A 142 -11.82 14.63 -1.76
CA GLY A 142 -12.79 14.29 -0.71
C GLY A 142 -12.82 12.79 -0.40
N GLU A 143 -12.93 11.95 -1.44
CA GLU A 143 -12.90 10.49 -1.31
C GLU A 143 -11.60 10.01 -0.68
N ALA A 144 -10.44 10.50 -1.15
CA ALA A 144 -9.15 10.09 -0.60
C ALA A 144 -8.99 10.45 0.89
N ILE A 145 -9.49 11.62 1.31
CA ILE A 145 -9.50 12.02 2.73
C ILE A 145 -10.44 11.13 3.55
N ALA A 146 -11.65 10.87 3.05
CA ALA A 146 -12.63 10.02 3.71
C ALA A 146 -12.10 8.59 3.88
N LEU A 147 -11.52 8.02 2.82
CA LEU A 147 -10.91 6.69 2.85
C LEU A 147 -9.75 6.61 3.84
N ARG A 148 -8.87 7.62 3.86
CA ARG A 148 -7.78 7.68 4.83
C ARG A 148 -8.29 7.68 6.27
N ALA A 149 -9.30 8.49 6.56
CA ALA A 149 -9.89 8.56 7.90
C ALA A 149 -10.55 7.23 8.29
N PHE A 150 -11.32 6.63 7.37
CA PHE A 150 -11.96 5.34 7.58
C PHE A 150 -10.95 4.22 7.87
N LEU A 151 -9.90 4.12 7.05
CA LEU A 151 -8.83 3.12 7.19
C LEU A 151 -7.98 3.34 8.44
N HIS A 152 -7.88 4.56 8.97
CA HIS A 152 -7.16 4.84 10.20
C HIS A 152 -7.93 4.36 11.45
N HIS A 153 -9.27 4.36 11.40
CA HIS A 153 -10.10 4.00 12.54
C HIS A 153 -9.99 2.51 12.92
N ALA A 154 -10.15 1.59 11.96
CA ALA A 154 -10.19 0.15 12.26
C ALA A 154 -8.90 -0.43 12.90
N PRO A 155 -7.67 -0.08 12.44
CA PRO A 155 -6.43 -0.55 13.06
C PRO A 155 -6.20 0.05 14.44
N SER A 156 -6.58 1.32 14.64
CA SER A 156 -6.39 1.99 15.93
C SER A 156 -7.07 1.23 17.07
N PHE A 157 -8.27 0.69 16.83
CA PHE A 157 -8.98 -0.20 17.75
C PHE A 157 -8.15 -1.44 18.16
N TRP A 158 -7.48 -2.10 17.22
CA TRP A 158 -6.61 -3.24 17.54
C TRP A 158 -5.41 -2.87 18.42
N SER A 159 -4.80 -1.71 18.17
CA SER A 159 -3.70 -1.21 19.01
C SER A 159 -4.12 -0.92 20.45
N TYR A 160 -5.41 -0.66 20.69
CA TYR A 160 -5.97 -0.52 22.03
C TYR A 160 -6.20 -1.89 22.67
N LEU A 161 -6.74 -2.87 21.95
CA LEU A 161 -6.94 -4.24 22.46
C LEU A 161 -5.64 -4.91 22.92
N GLN A 162 -4.51 -4.62 22.27
CA GLN A 162 -3.20 -5.13 22.71
C GLN A 162 -2.67 -4.45 23.99
N ARG A 163 -3.16 -3.25 24.33
CA ARG A 163 -2.71 -2.48 25.51
C ARG A 163 -3.44 -2.85 26.79
N GLY A 164 -4.54 -3.61 26.71
CA GLY A 164 -5.19 -4.19 27.90
C GLY A 164 -5.76 -3.17 28.89
N GLU A 165 -6.24 -2.02 28.39
CA GLU A 165 -7.06 -1.07 29.18
C GLU A 165 -8.55 -1.40 29.05
#